data_AF-A0A957P830-F1
#
_entry.id   AF-A0A957P830-F1
#
_cell.length_a   1.000
_cell.length_b   1.000
_cell.length_c   1.000
_cell.angle_alpha   90.00
_cell.angle_beta   90.00
_cell.angle_gamma   90.00
#
_symmetry.space_group_name_H-M   'P 1'
#
loop_
_entity.id
_entity.type
_entity.pdbx_description
1 polymer ?
#
loop_
_entity_poly.entity_id
_entity_poly.type
_entity_poly.pdbx_seq_one_letter_code
_entity_poly.pdbx_strand_id
1 'polypeptide(L)' 'MERLQQQIAFILELDKLKAVLRRTKPTGLERQENTAEHSWHIATLALVM' A
#
# COMPACT_ATOMS: atom_id res chain seq x y z
N MET A 1 10.96 -10.46 -22.96
CA MET A 1 11.54 -9.72 -21.81
C MET A 1 10.78 -8.44 -21.48
N GLU A 2 10.24 -7.74 -22.49
CA GLU A 2 9.45 -6.51 -22.32
C GLU A 2 8.32 -6.61 -21.30
N ARG A 3 7.50 -7.67 -21.34
CA ARG A 3 6.42 -7.90 -20.36
C ARG A 3 6.91 -7.91 -18.91
N LEU A 4 8.02 -8.61 -18.63
CA LEU A 4 8.57 -8.71 -17.28
C LEU A 4 9.08 -7.35 -16.80
N GLN A 5 9.73 -6.59 -17.68
CA GLN A 5 10.22 -5.24 -17.37
C GLN A 5 9.06 -4.30 -17.02
N GLN A 6 7.96 -4.36 -17.77
CA GLN A 6 6.76 -3.57 -17.47
C GLN A 6 6.14 -3.92 -16.11
N GLN A 7 6.08 -5.22 -15.77
CA GLN A 7 5.57 -5.67 -14.48
C GLN A 7 6.44 -5.18 -13.31
N ILE A 8 7.76 -5.27 -13.45
CA ILE A 8 8.70 -4.76 -12.45
C ILE A 8 8.56 -3.24 -12.31
N ALA A 9 8.47 -2.50 -13.42
CA ALA A 9 8.27 -1.06 -13.39
C ALA A 9 6.97 -0.67 -12.65
N PHE A 10 5.88 -1.41 -12.89
CA PHE A 10 4.63 -1.19 -12.19
C PHE A 10 4.74 -1.45 -10.67
N ILE A 11 5.42 -2.54 -10.27
CA ILE A 11 5.63 -2.84 -8.85
C ILE A 11 6.46 -1.74 -8.17
N LEU A 12 7.51 -1.23 -8.84
CA LEU A 12 8.32 -0.13 -8.33
C LEU A 12 7.52 1.17 -8.20
N GLU A 13 6.60 1.44 -9.13
CA GLU A 13 5.72 2.60 -9.03
C GLU A 13 4.75 2.47 -7.85
N LEU A 14 4.17 1.29 -7.64
CA LEU A 14 3.30 1.01 -6.49
C LEU A 14 4.02 1.16 -5.14
N ASP A 15 5.32 0.83 -5.06
CA ASP A 15 6.09 0.94 -3.83
C ASP A 15 6.08 2.37 -3.25
N LYS A 16 6.00 3.38 -4.13
CA LYS A 16 5.91 4.80 -3.74
C LYS A 16 4.68 5.12 -2.87
N LEU A 17 3.63 4.30 -2.90
CA LEU A 17 2.46 4.45 -2.01
C LEU A 17 2.83 4.36 -0.52
N LYS A 18 3.96 3.72 -0.17
CA LYS A 18 4.48 3.68 1.21
C LYS A 18 4.90 5.06 1.73
N ALA A 19 5.18 6.01 0.84
CA ALA A 19 5.54 7.39 1.20
C ALA A 19 4.32 8.33 1.31
N VAL A 20 3.15 7.91 0.80
CA VAL A 20 1.93 8.73 0.84
C VAL A 20 1.21 8.53 2.17
N LEU A 21 1.37 9.50 3.07
CA LEU A 21 0.74 9.50 4.39
C LEU A 21 -0.73 9.94 4.34
N ARG A 22 -1.53 9.31 5.18
CA ARG A 22 -2.96 9.55 5.37
C ARG A 22 -3.19 10.12 6.77
N ARG A 23 -4.30 10.85 6.95
CA ARG A 23 -4.65 11.47 8.24
C ARG A 23 -4.92 10.46 9.35
N THR A 24 -5.32 9.24 9.00
CA THR A 24 -5.59 8.15 9.96
C THR A 24 -4.32 7.80 10.73
N LYS A 25 -4.44 7.57 12.04
CA LYS A 25 -3.39 6.97 12.86
C LYS A 25 -3.74 5.50 13.11
N PRO A 26 -2.86 4.54 12.78
CA PRO A 26 -3.07 3.15 13.16
C PRO A 26 -3.14 3.00 14.68
N THR A 27 -3.92 2.04 15.16
CA THR A 27 -4.09 1.79 16.59
C THR A 27 -2.74 1.47 17.23
N GLY A 28 -2.39 2.20 18.28
CA GLY A 28 -1.14 2.01 19.03
C GLY A 28 0.11 2.55 18.35
N LEU A 29 0.00 3.27 17.22
CA LEU A 29 1.12 3.92 16.57
C LEU A 29 0.99 5.45 16.62
N GLU A 30 2.10 6.12 16.93
CA GLU A 30 2.18 7.58 16.98
C GLU A 30 2.36 8.23 15.60
N ARG A 31 2.53 7.42 14.55
CA ARG A 31 2.70 7.87 13.15
C ARG A 31 1.39 7.88 12.37
N GLN A 32 1.39 8.61 11.27
CA GLN A 32 0.32 8.56 10.27
C GLN A 32 0.36 7.23 9.49
N GLU A 33 -0.82 6.81 9.06
CA GLU A 33 -1.00 5.64 8.20
C GLU A 33 -0.42 5.93 6.82
N ASN A 34 0.25 4.99 6.15
CA ASN A 34 0.61 5.11 4.73
C ASN A 34 -0.46 4.48 3.82
N THR A 35 -0.44 4.84 2.54
CA THR A 35 -1.47 4.38 1.61
C THR A 35 -1.35 2.89 1.28
N ALA A 36 -0.13 2.33 1.28
CA ALA A 36 0.06 0.90 1.02
C ALA A 36 -0.54 0.02 2.14
N GLU A 37 -0.32 0.37 3.41
CA GLU A 37 -0.89 -0.38 4.55
C GLU A 37 -2.41 -0.22 4.63
N HIS A 38 -2.94 0.95 4.28
CA HIS A 38 -4.38 1.16 4.19
C HIS A 38 -5.02 0.21 3.16
N SER A 39 -4.45 0.14 1.94
CA SER A 39 -4.94 -0.76 0.90
C SER A 39 -4.85 -2.23 1.32
N TRP A 40 -3.82 -2.61 2.06
CA TRP A 40 -3.71 -3.96 2.62
C TRP A 40 -4.82 -4.27 3.64
N HIS A 41 -5.16 -3.33 4.53
CA HIS A 41 -6.28 -3.50 5.44
C HIS A 41 -7.61 -3.69 4.71
N ILE A 42 -7.89 -2.88 3.69
CA ILE A 42 -9.14 -3.00 2.91
C ILE A 42 -9.20 -4.32 2.12
N ALA A 43 -8.09 -4.73 1.50
CA ALA A 43 -8.02 -6.01 0.81
C ALA A 43 -8.24 -7.19 1.77
N THR A 44 -7.66 -7.13 2.97
CA THR A 44 -7.84 -8.15 4.01
C THR A 44 -9.28 -8.15 4.52
N LEU A 45 -9.87 -6.97 4.77
CA LEU A 45 -11.27 -6.82 5.18
C LEU A 45 -12.21 -7.48 4.16
N ALA A 46 -11.99 -7.27 2.87
CA ALA A 46 -12.80 -7.86 1.80
C ALA A 46 -12.68 -9.39 1.69
N LEU A 47 -11.62 -10.00 2.26
CA LEU A 47 -11.46 -11.45 2.28
C LEU A 47 -12.14 -12.11 3.48
N VAL A 48 -12.35 -11.38 4.57
CA VAL A 48 -12.85 -11.93 5.85
C VAL A 48 -14.30 -11.55 6.16
N MET A 49 -14.87 -10.62 5.41
CA MET A 49 -16.27 -10.17 5.51
C MET A 49 -17.07 -10.65 4.30
#